data_AF-A0A849QJK4-F1
#
_entry.id   AF-A0A849QJK4-F1
#
_cell.length_a   1.000
_cell.length_b   1.000
_cell.length_c   1.000
_cell.angle_alpha   90.00
_cell.angle_beta   90.00
_cell.angle_gamma   90.00
#
_symmetry.space_group_name_H-M   'P 1'
#
loop_
_entity.id
_entity.type
_entity.pdbx_description
1 polymer ?
#
loop_
_entity_poly.entity_id
_entity_poly.type
_entity_poly.pdbx_seq_one_letter_code
_entity_poly.pdbx_strand_id
1 'polypeptide(L)'
;MLAVISMSLLLSGCTDNTDNTAGTDNTLTDVKLQIAGSTTVLPVAEECARVFMEKHPGSRIFVSGGGSSHGVQAVADGTVDIGCASRDLKSS
;
A
#
# COMPACT_ATOMS: atom_id res chain seq x y z
N MET A 1 37.29 -21.33 -39.18
CA MET A 1 35.93 -20.76 -39.05
C MET A 1 35.57 -20.82 -37.57
N LEU A 2 36.32 -20.16 -36.69
CA LEU A 2 36.51 -18.71 -36.62
C LEU A 2 35.16 -18.02 -36.42
N ALA A 3 34.95 -17.56 -35.19
CA ALA A 3 34.40 -16.24 -34.92
C ALA A 3 33.05 -15.90 -35.55
N VAL A 4 31.97 -16.43 -34.97
CA VAL A 4 30.75 -15.63 -34.77
C VAL A 4 30.44 -15.66 -33.27
N ILE A 5 31.23 -14.96 -32.46
CA ILE A 5 30.96 -13.56 -32.12
C ILE A 5 29.55 -13.50 -31.49
N SER A 6 29.45 -13.58 -30.17
CA SER A 6 29.66 -12.38 -29.34
C SER A 6 28.89 -11.18 -29.91
N MET A 7 27.57 -11.31 -29.97
CA MET A 7 26.64 -10.19 -30.03
C MET A 7 25.60 -10.54 -28.95
N SER A 8 25.79 -10.16 -27.69
CA SER A 8 25.59 -8.78 -27.21
C SER A 8 24.23 -8.31 -27.75
N LEU A 9 23.23 -7.91 -26.98
CA LEU A 9 23.16 -7.28 -25.69
C LEU A 9 21.81 -7.73 -25.11
N LEU A 10 21.71 -8.19 -23.85
CA LEU A 10 21.26 -7.32 -22.75
C LEU A 10 20.40 -6.15 -23.25
N LEU A 11 19.16 -6.46 -23.65
CA LEU A 11 18.09 -5.46 -23.71
C LEU A 11 17.71 -5.11 -22.27
N SER A 12 18.55 -4.32 -21.62
CA SER A 12 18.19 -3.54 -20.44
C SER A 12 17.18 -2.50 -20.88
N GLY A 13 15.89 -2.84 -20.82
CA GLY A 13 14.81 -1.89 -20.93
C GLY A 13 14.66 -1.14 -19.61
N CYS A 14 15.43 -0.06 -19.44
CA CYS A 14 15.04 1.05 -18.56
C CYS A 14 14.27 2.05 -19.43
N THR A 15 12.95 1.97 -19.43
CA THR A 15 12.12 3.10 -19.84
C THR A 15 11.91 3.95 -18.59
N ASP A 16 12.73 4.99 -18.43
CA ASP A 16 12.42 6.11 -17.57
C ASP A 16 12.10 7.29 -18.50
N ASN A 17 10.84 7.72 -18.48
CA ASN A 17 10.42 9.03 -18.98
C ASN A 17 9.08 9.38 -18.34
N THR A 18 9.19 10.16 -17.26
CA THR A 18 8.55 11.47 -17.08
C THR A 18 7.02 11.56 -17.18
N ASP A 19 6.41 11.66 -16.00
CA ASP A 19 5.44 12.68 -15.59
C ASP A 19 4.44 13.20 -16.65
N ASN A 20 3.18 12.78 -16.51
CA ASN A 20 2.07 13.63 -16.10
C ASN A 20 0.76 12.90 -16.41
N THR A 21 0.19 12.25 -15.41
CA THR A 21 -1.27 12.22 -15.31
C THR A 21 -1.61 12.86 -13.99
N ALA A 22 -1.61 14.20 -14.02
CA ALA A 22 -2.60 14.99 -13.30
C ALA A 22 -3.99 14.54 -13.78
N GLY A 23 -4.39 13.34 -13.36
CA GLY A 23 -5.75 12.85 -13.46
C GLY A 23 -6.49 13.47 -12.30
N THR A 24 -7.03 14.66 -12.52
CA THR A 24 -8.23 15.10 -11.81
C THR A 24 -9.36 14.16 -12.23
N ASP A 25 -9.31 12.92 -11.78
CA ASP A 25 -10.38 11.97 -11.97
C ASP A 25 -11.23 12.00 -10.70
N ASN A 26 -12.21 12.89 -10.71
CA ASN A 26 -13.33 12.90 -9.76
C ASN A 26 -14.29 11.72 -10.06
N THR A 27 -13.76 10.61 -10.56
CA THR A 27 -14.46 9.33 -10.68
C THR A 27 -14.25 8.63 -9.35
N LEU A 28 -15.33 8.11 -8.78
CA LEU A 28 -15.34 7.39 -7.52
C LEU A 28 -14.43 6.16 -7.66
N THR A 29 -13.13 6.32 -7.44
CA THR A 29 -12.15 5.25 -7.56
C THR A 29 -12.36 4.31 -6.39
N ASP A 30 -12.84 3.12 -6.70
CA ASP A 30 -12.87 2.01 -5.77
C ASP A 30 -11.49 1.81 -5.12
N VAL A 31 -11.42 2.00 -3.81
CA VAL A 31 -10.16 1.98 -3.07
C VAL A 31 -9.94 0.59 -2.48
N LYS A 32 -8.74 0.04 -2.68
CA LYS A 32 -8.28 -1.14 -1.95
C LYS A 32 -7.29 -0.71 -0.87
N LEU A 33 -7.57 -0.99 0.40
CA LEU A 33 -6.69 -0.64 1.53
C LEU A 33 -6.40 -1.87 2.40
N GLN A 34 -5.14 -2.02 2.81
CA GLN A 34 -4.70 -2.88 3.89
C GLN A 34 -4.38 -2.04 5.13
N ILE A 35 -4.96 -2.45 6.25
CA ILE A 35 -4.81 -1.81 7.56
C ILE A 35 -4.34 -2.88 8.55
N ALA A 36 -3.27 -2.61 9.29
CA ALA A 36 -2.79 -3.49 10.35
C ALA A 36 -2.34 -2.75 11.60
N GLY A 37 -2.42 -3.39 12.76
CA GLY A 37 -1.71 -2.91 13.95
C GLY A 37 -2.43 -3.14 15.27
N SER A 38 -2.58 -2.07 16.06
CA SER A 38 -3.05 -2.09 17.44
C SER A 38 -4.33 -2.91 17.63
N THR A 39 -4.24 -3.96 18.43
CA THR A 39 -5.39 -4.81 18.81
C THR A 39 -6.42 -4.04 19.62
N THR A 40 -6.02 -2.99 20.33
CA THR A 40 -6.95 -2.10 21.05
C THR A 40 -7.79 -1.25 20.10
N VAL A 41 -7.24 -0.87 18.94
CA VAL A 41 -7.92 -0.03 17.94
C VAL A 41 -8.69 -0.87 16.92
N LEU A 42 -8.36 -2.16 16.81
CA LEU A 42 -8.96 -3.10 15.86
C LEU A 42 -10.50 -3.02 15.75
N PRO A 43 -11.30 -3.11 16.83
CA PRO A 43 -12.76 -3.10 16.69
C PRO A 43 -13.30 -1.78 16.11
N VAL A 44 -12.62 -0.67 16.38
CA VAL A 44 -12.99 0.65 15.82
C VAL A 44 -12.62 0.68 14.33
N ALA A 45 -11.42 0.22 13.97
CA ALA A 45 -10.96 0.19 12.58
C ALA A 45 -11.84 -0.72 11.71
N GLU A 46 -12.27 -1.87 12.21
CA GLU A 46 -13.19 -2.78 11.52
C GLU A 46 -14.55 -2.13 11.25
N GLU A 47 -15.12 -1.44 12.24
CA GLU A 47 -16.41 -0.76 12.07
C GLU A 47 -16.30 0.43 11.10
N CYS A 48 -15.21 1.20 11.17
CA CYS A 48 -14.92 2.24 10.18
C CYS A 48 -14.81 1.68 8.76
N ALA A 49 -14.11 0.55 8.59
CA ALA A 49 -13.98 -0.13 7.31
C ALA A 49 -15.35 -0.60 6.79
N ARG A 50 -16.19 -1.17 7.66
CA ARG A 50 -17.54 -1.62 7.33
C ARG A 50 -18.41 -0.46 6.83
N VAL A 51 -18.49 0.63 7.60
CA VAL A 51 -19.29 1.81 7.26
C VAL A 51 -18.78 2.49 5.98
N PHE A 52 -17.46 2.50 5.77
CA PHE A 52 -16.88 3.04 4.54
C PHE A 52 -17.27 2.18 3.32
N MET A 53 -17.10 0.86 3.40
CA MET A 53 -17.47 -0.05 2.30
C MET A 53 -18.99 -0.06 2.02
N GLU A 54 -19.83 0.20 3.03
CA GLU A 54 -21.28 0.36 2.84
C GLU A 54 -21.61 1.61 2.00
N LYS A 55 -20.88 2.71 2.22
CA LYS A 55 -21.03 3.96 1.45
C LYS A 55 -20.30 3.93 0.10
N HIS A 56 -19.30 3.07 -0.03
CA HIS A 56 -18.46 2.93 -1.23
C HIS A 56 -18.39 1.44 -1.65
N PRO A 57 -19.45 0.92 -2.32
CA PRO A 57 -19.61 -0.53 -2.54
C PRO A 57 -18.51 -1.24 -3.32
N GLY A 58 -17.75 -0.54 -4.17
CA GLY A 58 -16.63 -1.14 -4.88
C GLY A 58 -15.29 -1.03 -4.14
N SER A 59 -15.23 -0.28 -3.04
CA SER A 59 -14.03 -0.24 -2.19
C SER A 59 -13.89 -1.50 -1.34
N ARG A 60 -12.65 -1.92 -1.10
CA ARG A 60 -12.29 -3.11 -0.33
C ARG A 60 -11.24 -2.76 0.71
N ILE A 61 -11.63 -2.82 1.98
CA ILE A 61 -10.74 -2.53 3.11
C ILE A 61 -10.52 -3.81 3.90
N PHE A 62 -9.25 -4.15 4.11
CA PHE A 62 -8.82 -5.29 4.91
C PHE A 62 -8.20 -4.76 6.21
N VAL A 63 -8.73 -5.20 7.35
CA VAL A 63 -8.24 -4.78 8.67
C VAL A 63 -7.71 -6.00 9.41
N SER A 64 -6.55 -5.86 10.03
CA SER A 64 -5.90 -6.94 10.79
C SER A 64 -5.26 -6.42 12.08
N GLY A 65 -5.25 -7.26 13.11
CA GLY A 65 -4.54 -6.99 14.35
C GLY A 65 -3.08 -7.44 14.30
N GLY A 66 -2.30 -7.05 15.31
CA GLY A 66 -0.89 -7.45 15.48
C GLY A 66 -0.13 -6.67 16.54
N GLY A 67 -0.74 -5.61 17.10
CA GLY A 67 -0.14 -4.71 18.09
C GLY A 67 0.39 -3.42 17.46
N SER A 68 0.57 -2.38 18.27
CA SER A 68 0.98 -1.06 17.78
C SER A 68 2.35 -1.09 17.08
N SER A 69 3.32 -1.83 17.62
CA SER A 69 4.65 -1.96 17.00
C SER A 69 4.58 -2.67 15.65
N HIS A 70 3.71 -3.67 15.52
CA HIS A 70 3.48 -4.34 14.24
C HIS A 70 2.88 -3.38 13.21
N GLY A 71 1.91 -2.56 13.60
CA GLY A 71 1.32 -1.56 12.69
C GLY A 71 2.33 -0.53 12.19
N VAL A 72 3.18 -0.01 13.09
CA VAL A 72 4.25 0.93 12.72
C VAL A 72 5.25 0.28 11.76
N GLN A 73 5.70 -0.93 12.08
CA GLN A 73 6.65 -1.67 11.24
C GLN A 73 6.05 -2.02 9.88
N ALA A 74 4.79 -2.47 9.85
CA ALA A 74 4.12 -2.88 8.63
C ALA A 74 3.98 -1.74 7.62
N VAL A 75 3.74 -0.51 8.10
CA VAL A 75 3.77 0.70 7.25
C VAL A 75 5.19 1.05 6.82
N ALA A 76 6.17 0.98 7.73
CA ALA A 76 7.57 1.26 7.40
C ALA A 76 8.10 0.30 6.31
N ASP A 77 7.66 -0.96 6.34
CA ASP A 77 7.99 -1.99 5.36
C ASP A 77 7.12 -1.91 4.09
N GLY A 78 6.13 -1.02 4.03
CA GLY A 78 5.21 -0.88 2.90
C GLY A 78 4.28 -2.08 2.68
N THR A 79 4.09 -2.91 3.71
CA THR A 79 3.22 -4.10 3.64
C THR A 79 1.74 -3.78 3.86
N VAL A 80 1.45 -2.64 4.48
CA VAL A 80 0.10 -2.11 4.66
C VAL A 80 0.05 -0.63 4.32
N ASP A 81 -1.12 -0.17 3.90
CA ASP A 81 -1.36 1.24 3.58
C ASP A 81 -1.55 2.08 4.85
N ILE A 82 -2.13 1.50 5.91
CA ILE A 82 -2.39 2.17 7.18
C ILE A 82 -1.96 1.30 8.37
N GLY A 83 -1.17 1.90 9.26
CA GLY A 83 -0.67 1.29 10.49
C GLY A 83 -1.36 1.87 11.71
N CYS A 84 -2.11 1.06 12.45
CA CYS A 84 -2.76 1.51 13.69
C CYS A 84 -1.83 1.37 14.89
N ALA A 85 -1.69 2.44 15.69
CA ALA A 85 -0.97 2.43 16.95
C ALA A 85 -1.84 3.03 18.08
N SER A 86 -1.84 2.41 19.26
CA SER A 86 -2.47 2.97 20.47
C SER A 86 -1.55 3.86 21.30
N ARG A 87 -0.37 4.20 20.75
CA ARG A 87 0.63 5.09 21.36
C ARG A 87 1.25 5.95 20.27
N ASP A 88 1.80 7.08 20.69
CA ASP A 88 2.51 7.98 19.79
C ASP A 88 3.82 7.36 19.28
N LEU A 89 4.19 7.75 18.07
CA LEU A 89 5.49 7.45 17.48
C LEU A 89 6.57 8.29 18.17
N LYS A 90 7.70 7.67 18.50
CA LYS A 90 8.89 8.39 18.97
C LYS A 90 9.56 9.10 17.78
N SER A 91 10.16 10.25 18.04
CA SER A 91 10.76 11.08 16.97
C SER A 91 11.99 10.44 16.30
N SER A 92 12.68 9.51 16.95
CA SER A 92 13.86 8.76 16.48
C SER A 92 14.45 8.02 17.67
#